data_AF-A0A3B3ITZ0-F1
#
_entry.id   AF-A0A3B3ITZ0-F1
#
_cell.length_a   1.000
_cell.length_b   1.000
_cell.length_c   1.000
_cell.angle_alpha   90.00
_cell.angle_beta   90.00
_cell.angle_gamma   90.00
#
_symmetry.space_group_name_H-M   'P 1'
#
loop_
_entity.id
_entity.type
_entity.pdbx_description
1 polymer ?
#
loop_
_entity_poly.entity_id
_entity_poly.type
_entity_poly.pdbx_seq_one_letter_code
_entity_poly.pdbx_strand_id
1 'polypeptide(L)' 'MAHRFPALTQEQKKELSEIAQSIVANGKGILAADESVGTMGNRLQRIKVENTEENRRQFREILFSVDSSINQSIG' A
#
# COMPACT_ATOMS: atom_id res chain seq x y z
N MET A 1 31.08 22.72 18.58
CA MET A 1 30.54 22.28 17.27
C MET A 1 29.93 20.90 17.45
N ALA A 2 28.63 20.72 17.24
CA ALA A 2 28.00 19.41 17.35
C ALA A 2 28.52 18.51 16.23
N HIS A 3 29.12 17.36 16.58
CA HIS A 3 29.44 16.33 15.60
C HIS A 3 28.15 15.77 15.03
N ARG A 4 27.96 15.95 13.72
CA ARG A 4 26.78 15.45 13.01
C ARG A 4 27.17 14.14 12.35
N PHE A 5 26.74 13.03 12.94
CA PHE A 5 26.81 11.72 12.30
C PHE A 5 25.65 11.63 11.31
N PRO A 6 25.91 11.47 9.99
CA PRO A 6 24.84 11.34 9.02
C PRO A 6 24.08 10.03 9.26
N ALA A 7 22.75 10.12 9.40
CA ALA A 7 21.88 8.95 9.58
C ALA A 7 21.80 8.07 8.32
N LEU A 8 22.01 8.67 7.14
CA LEU A 8 21.89 8.01 5.84
C LEU A 8 23.01 8.48 4.89
N THR A 9 23.47 7.57 4.04
CA THR A 9 24.35 7.88 2.90
C THR A 9 23.58 8.66 1.82
N GLN A 10 24.30 9.18 0.83
CA GLN A 10 23.67 9.91 -0.27
C GLN A 10 22.85 8.97 -1.17
N GLU A 11 23.33 7.74 -1.34
CA GLU A 11 22.66 6.67 -2.09
C GLU A 11 21.34 6.28 -1.41
N GLN A 12 21.35 6.09 -0.08
CA GLN A 12 20.14 5.80 0.69
C GLN A 12 19.10 6.93 0.60
N LYS A 13 19.54 8.19 0.65
CA LYS A 13 18.63 9.33 0.47
C LYS A 13 18.05 9.39 -0.94
N LYS A 14 18.87 9.10 -1.95
CA LYS A 14 18.44 9.06 -3.35
C LYS A 14 17.36 8.00 -3.55
N GLU A 15 17.61 6.78 -3.08
CA GLU A 15 16.65 5.67 -3.15
C GLU A 15 15.32 6.02 -2.47
N LEU A 16 15.35 6.53 -1.22
CA LEU A 16 14.13 6.94 -0.52
C LEU A 16 13.38 8.06 -1.26
N SER A 17 14.10 9.04 -1.82
CA SER A 17 13.49 10.13 -2.57
C SER A 17 12.85 9.64 -3.88
N GLU A 18 13.48 8.71 -4.58
CA GLU A 18 12.97 8.14 -5.84
C GLU A 18 11.70 7.31 -5.59
N ILE A 19 11.71 6.46 -4.55
CA ILE A 19 10.52 5.69 -4.15
C ILE A 19 9.38 6.62 -3.71
N ALA A 20 9.68 7.65 -2.91
CA ALA A 20 8.65 8.60 -2.49
C ALA A 20 8.00 9.29 -3.71
N GLN A 21 8.81 9.70 -4.70
CA GLN A 21 8.32 10.34 -5.92
C GLN A 21 7.52 9.38 -6.81
N SER A 22 7.87 8.09 -6.88
CA SER A 22 7.09 7.13 -7.68
C SER A 22 5.69 6.91 -7.11
N ILE A 23 5.58 6.83 -5.77
CA ILE A 23 4.30 6.65 -5.07
C ILE A 23 3.34 7.82 -5.32
N VAL A 24 3.85 9.06 -5.42
CA VAL A 24 3.03 10.28 -5.58
C VAL A 24 3.09 10.90 -6.97
N ALA A 25 3.43 10.12 -8.01
CA ALA A 25 3.48 10.63 -9.37
C ALA A 25 2.14 11.26 -9.79
N ASN A 26 2.18 12.26 -10.68
CA ASN A 26 0.98 12.99 -11.11
C ASN A 26 -0.11 12.04 -11.63
N GLY A 27 -1.33 12.19 -11.10
CA GLY A 27 -2.47 11.35 -11.45
C GLY A 27 -2.55 10.02 -10.70
N LYS A 28 -1.56 9.70 -9.85
CA LYS A 28 -1.51 8.48 -9.06
C LYS A 28 -1.74 8.73 -7.56
N GLY A 29 -2.19 7.67 -6.87
CA GLY A 29 -2.41 7.66 -5.42
C GLY A 29 -2.18 6.29 -4.81
N ILE A 30 -2.60 6.13 -3.54
CA ILE A 30 -2.36 4.92 -2.74
C ILE A 30 -3.67 4.19 -2.50
N LEU A 31 -3.69 2.88 -2.79
CA LEU A 31 -4.71 1.97 -2.31
C LEU A 31 -4.29 1.44 -0.92
N ALA A 32 -4.96 1.92 0.14
CA ALA A 32 -4.76 1.40 1.49
C ALA A 32 -5.57 0.11 1.71
N ALA A 33 -4.93 -1.05 1.50
CA ALA A 33 -5.50 -2.40 1.68
C ALA A 33 -4.87 -3.15 2.88
N ASP A 34 -4.34 -2.40 3.85
CA ASP A 34 -3.58 -2.84 5.03
C ASP A 34 -4.47 -3.17 6.24
N GLU A 35 -5.77 -3.42 6.04
CA GLU A 35 -6.67 -3.68 7.16
C GLU A 35 -6.27 -4.94 7.94
N SER A 36 -6.15 -4.78 9.27
CA SER A 36 -5.92 -5.88 10.19
C SER A 36 -7.02 -6.95 10.10
N VAL A 37 -6.75 -8.15 10.63
CA VAL A 37 -7.72 -9.26 10.61
C VAL A 37 -9.07 -8.89 11.23
N GLY A 38 -9.06 -8.11 12.33
CA GLY A 38 -10.28 -7.63 12.98
C GLY A 38 -11.03 -6.58 12.15
N THR A 39 -10.30 -5.61 11.60
CA THR A 39 -10.89 -4.56 10.73
C THR A 39 -11.50 -5.17 9.48
N MET A 40 -10.79 -6.12 8.86
CA MET A 40 -11.28 -6.86 7.71
C MET A 40 -12.48 -7.74 8.06
N GLY A 41 -12.49 -8.35 9.25
CA GLY A 41 -13.64 -9.10 9.75
C GLY A 41 -14.90 -8.24 9.81
N ASN A 42 -14.81 -7.02 10.34
CA ASN A 42 -15.92 -6.06 10.36
C ASN A 42 -16.39 -5.71 8.94
N ARG A 43 -15.46 -5.59 7.97
CA ARG A 43 -15.79 -5.31 6.56
C ARG A 43 -16.54 -6.49 5.91
N LEU A 44 -16.05 -7.71 6.09
CA LEU A 44 -16.68 -8.93 5.54
C LEU A 44 -18.05 -9.22 6.16
N GLN A 45 -18.21 -8.99 7.47
CA GLN A 45 -19.50 -9.19 8.14
C GLN A 45 -20.61 -8.28 7.60
N ARG A 46 -20.29 -7.04 7.21
CA ARG A 46 -21.26 -6.12 6.58
C ARG A 46 -21.85 -6.67 5.28
N ILE A 47 -21.11 -7.53 4.59
CA ILE A 47 -21.54 -8.21 3.37
C ILE A 47 -21.86 -9.70 3.59
N LYS A 48 -22.01 -10.12 4.85
CA LYS A 48 -22.34 -11.51 5.26
C LYS A 48 -21.34 -12.57 4.77
N VAL A 49 -20.07 -12.20 4.67
CA VAL A 49 -18.96 -13.12 4.33
C VAL A 49 -18.22 -13.50 5.61
N GLU A 50 -17.88 -14.78 5.75
CA GLU A 50 -17.11 -15.29 6.90
C GLU A 50 -15.67 -14.74 6.91
N ASN A 51 -15.13 -14.43 8.08
CA ASN A 51 -13.75 -13.93 8.22
C ASN A 51 -12.70 -15.07 8.22
N THR A 52 -12.60 -15.79 7.11
CA THR A 52 -11.56 -16.80 6.86
C THR A 52 -10.34 -16.16 6.20
N GLU A 53 -9.18 -16.81 6.30
CA GLU A 53 -7.99 -16.37 5.56
C GLU A 53 -8.23 -16.32 4.05
N GLU A 54 -8.89 -17.34 3.50
CA GLU A 54 -9.21 -17.41 2.07
C GLU A 54 -10.11 -16.25 1.63
N ASN A 55 -11.15 -15.90 2.39
CA ASN A 55 -12.02 -14.77 2.05
C ASN A 55 -11.27 -13.44 2.14
N ARG A 56 -10.32 -13.29 3.08
CA ARG A 56 -9.45 -12.10 3.13
C ARG A 56 -8.49 -12.06 1.94
N ARG A 57 -7.93 -13.19 1.52
CA ARG A 57 -7.06 -13.33 0.35
C ARG A 57 -7.82 -12.97 -0.93
N GLN A 58 -8.99 -13.56 -1.15
CA GLN A 58 -9.87 -13.28 -2.29
C GLN A 58 -10.27 -11.80 -2.35
N PHE A 59 -10.57 -11.19 -1.21
CA PHE A 59 -10.85 -9.75 -1.17
C PHE A 59 -9.66 -8.91 -1.67
N ARG A 60 -8.42 -9.22 -1.26
CA ARG A 60 -7.22 -8.52 -1.79
C ARG A 60 -7.01 -8.85 -3.26
N GLU A 61 -7.19 -10.10 -3.65
CA GLU A 61 -7.05 -10.53 -5.03
C GLU A 61 -7.96 -9.72 -5.95
N ILE A 62 -9.23 -9.52 -5.59
CA ILE A 62 -10.16 -8.66 -6.35
C ILE A 62 -9.60 -7.24 -6.54
N LEU A 63 -9.01 -6.65 -5.50
CA LEU A 63 -8.43 -5.30 -5.58
C LEU A 63 -7.19 -5.22 -6.50
N PHE A 64 -6.35 -6.27 -6.50
CA PHE A 64 -5.09 -6.28 -7.24
C PHE A 64 -5.18 -6.94 -8.64
N SER A 65 -6.31 -7.57 -8.97
CA SER A 65 -6.55 -8.24 -10.26
C SER A 65 -7.52 -7.48 -11.17
N VAL A 66 -7.84 -6.22 -10.83
CA VAL A 66 -8.58 -5.34 -11.74
C VAL A 66 -7.80 -5.10 -13.02
N ASP A 67 -8.47 -4.61 -14.06
CA ASP A 67 -7.85 -4.40 -15.36
C ASP A 67 -6.73 -3.36 -15.32
N SER A 68 -5.93 -3.32 -16.40
CA SER A 68 -4.73 -2.51 -16.49
C SER A 68 -4.96 -1.00 -16.41
N SER A 69 -6.20 -0.52 -16.46
CA SER A 69 -6.54 0.89 -16.24
C SER A 69 -6.09 1.39 -14.86
N ILE A 70 -6.03 0.53 -13.83
CA ILE A 70 -5.60 0.93 -12.48
C ILE A 70 -4.15 1.42 -12.43
N ASN A 71 -3.30 0.99 -13.37
CA ASN A 71 -1.89 1.38 -13.45
C ASN A 71 -1.70 2.89 -13.68
N GLN A 72 -2.73 3.57 -14.18
CA GLN A 72 -2.73 5.02 -14.37
C GLN A 72 -3.07 5.78 -13.07
N SER A 73 -3.63 5.09 -12.08
CA SER A 73 -4.20 5.70 -10.86
C SER A 73 -3.50 5.28 -9.57
N ILE A 74 -2.75 4.18 -9.56
CA ILE A 74 -2.02 3.68 -8.38
C ILE A 74 -0.50 3.83 -8.57
N GLY A 75 0.12 4.45 -7.57
CA GLY A 75 1.56 4.77 -7.45
C GLY A 75 2.43 3.58 -7.09
#